data_AF-A0A6N6K9W2-F1
#
_entry.id   AF-A0A6N6K9W2-F1
#
_cell.length_a   1.000
_cell.length_b   1.000
_cell.length_c   1.000
_cell.angle_alpha   90.00
_cell.angle_beta   90.00
_cell.angle_gamma   90.00
#
_symmetry.space_group_name_H-M   'P 1'
#
loop_
_entity.id
_entity.type
_entity.pdbx_description
1 polymer ?
#
loop_
_entity_poly.entity_id
_entity_poly.type
_entity_poly.pdbx_seq_one_letter_code
_entity_poly.pdbx_strand_id
1 'polypeptide(L)'
;MKKILFAAILMFTLTTCNKEIDTVELPPFSVFPNPFTDSFTLYFDSSVSAFSTVNVYDGAEEVIVRFDELAINTGTIVDMSSREKGVYYVELTTEGETYIQTILKTE
;
A
#
# COMPACT_ATOMS: atom_id res chain seq x y z
N MET A 1 48.10 39.14 -1.27
CA MET A 1 47.32 38.27 -2.20
C MET A 1 47.22 36.80 -1.72
N LYS A 2 47.04 36.52 -0.41
CA LYS A 2 46.92 35.14 0.12
C LYS A 2 45.71 34.89 1.02
N LYS A 3 44.99 35.93 1.46
CA LYS A 3 43.86 35.83 2.40
C LYS A 3 42.50 35.60 1.74
N ILE A 4 42.36 35.92 0.45
CA ILE A 4 41.07 35.83 -0.27
C ILE A 4 40.80 34.39 -0.76
N LEU A 5 41.86 33.60 -0.99
CA LEU A 5 41.74 32.23 -1.50
C LEU A 5 41.21 31.23 -0.46
N PHE A 6 41.41 31.48 0.84
CA PHE A 6 40.93 30.60 1.91
C PHE A 6 39.42 30.73 2.19
N ALA A 7 38.83 31.91 1.92
CA ALA A 7 37.40 32.14 2.16
C ALA A 7 36.51 31.39 1.15
N ALA A 8 36.96 31.26 -0.11
CA ALA A 8 36.20 30.58 -1.16
C ALA A 8 36.13 29.05 -0.96
N ILE A 9 37.16 28.45 -0.37
CA ILE A 9 37.21 27.00 -0.12
C ILE A 9 36.34 26.61 1.09
N LEU A 10 36.19 27.49 2.08
CA LEU A 10 35.34 27.25 3.24
C LEU A 10 33.84 27.34 2.90
N MET A 11 33.48 28.12 1.88
CA MET A 11 32.08 28.36 1.49
C MET A 11 31.46 27.20 0.67
N PHE A 12 32.28 26.26 0.19
CA PHE A 12 31.83 25.12 -0.62
C PHE A 12 31.55 23.83 0.17
N THR A 13 31.70 23.85 1.50
CA THR A 13 31.60 22.64 2.35
C THR A 13 30.30 22.51 3.15
N LEU A 14 29.32 23.40 2.92
CA LEU A 14 28.04 23.38 3.66
C LEU A 14 26.86 22.82 2.86
N THR A 15 27.08 22.20 1.71
CA THR A 15 26.01 21.45 1.02
C THR A 15 25.77 20.15 1.77
N THR A 16 25.09 20.23 2.92
CA THR A 16 24.57 19.07 3.63
C THR A 16 23.61 18.39 2.68
N CYS A 17 23.97 17.18 2.25
CA CYS A 17 23.08 16.33 1.46
C CYS A 17 21.98 15.83 2.40
N ASN A 18 21.01 16.69 2.71
CA ASN A 18 19.79 16.28 3.38
C ASN A 18 18.95 15.58 2.33
N LYS A 19 19.08 14.25 2.25
CA LYS A 19 18.17 13.42 1.48
C LYS A 19 16.78 13.61 2.08
N GLU A 20 15.87 14.21 1.32
CA GLU A 20 14.46 14.24 1.68
C GLU A 20 13.98 12.79 1.83
N ILE A 21 13.31 12.52 2.95
CA ILE A 21 12.69 11.21 3.18
C ILE A 21 11.35 11.27 2.46
N ASP A 22 11.22 10.53 1.38
CA ASP A 22 9.92 10.31 0.75
C ASP A 22 9.00 9.63 1.77
N THR A 23 7.91 10.32 2.11
CA THR A 23 6.83 9.73 2.90
C THR A 23 6.09 8.74 2.02
N VAL A 24 6.14 7.46 2.38
CA VAL A 24 5.33 6.43 1.71
C VAL A 24 3.89 6.59 2.21
N GLU A 25 2.99 6.98 1.32
CA GLU A 25 1.57 6.98 1.63
C GLU A 25 1.11 5.55 1.91
N LEU A 26 0.49 5.36 3.08
CA LEU A 26 -0.07 4.08 3.45
C LEU A 26 -1.41 3.90 2.74
N PRO A 27 -1.74 2.69 2.25
CA PRO A 27 -3.07 2.39 1.75
C PRO A 27 -4.14 2.72 2.81
N PRO A 28 -5.29 3.30 2.44
CA PRO A 28 -6.37 3.63 3.36
C PRO A 28 -7.23 2.39 3.71
N PHE A 29 -6.59 1.22 3.75
CA PHE A 29 -7.19 -0.05 4.13
C PHE A 29 -6.14 -0.97 4.74
N SER A 30 -6.60 -1.99 5.47
CA SER A 30 -5.76 -3.02 6.05
C SER A 30 -6.33 -4.41 5.83
N VAL A 31 -5.44 -5.39 5.74
CA VAL A 31 -5.76 -6.81 5.61
C VAL A 31 -5.27 -7.54 6.87
N PHE A 32 -6.17 -8.26 7.55
CA PHE A 32 -5.81 -9.07 8.72
C PHE A 32 -6.56 -10.42 8.77
N PRO A 33 -5.90 -11.53 9.11
CA PRO A 33 -4.45 -11.65 9.29
C PRO A 33 -3.71 -11.60 7.95
N ASN A 34 -2.42 -11.25 7.98
CA ASN A 34 -1.50 -11.39 6.85
C ASN A 34 -0.11 -11.75 7.41
N PRO A 35 0.39 -12.99 7.24
CA PRO A 35 -0.17 -14.07 6.41
C PRO A 35 -1.50 -14.65 6.93
N PHE A 36 -2.24 -15.36 6.06
CA PHE A 36 -3.52 -16.03 6.38
C PHE A 36 -3.57 -17.48 5.86
N THR A 37 -4.55 -18.26 6.35
CA THR A 37 -4.82 -19.64 5.90
C THR A 37 -6.05 -19.68 4.99
N ASP A 38 -7.25 -19.68 5.56
CA ASP A 38 -8.51 -19.85 4.81
C ASP A 38 -9.17 -18.54 4.44
N SER A 39 -9.01 -17.50 5.26
CA SER A 39 -9.69 -16.23 5.06
C SER A 39 -8.91 -15.07 5.65
N PHE A 40 -9.20 -13.87 5.14
CA PHE A 40 -8.73 -12.62 5.70
C PHE A 40 -9.87 -11.61 5.79
N THR A 41 -9.68 -10.59 6.61
CA THR A 41 -10.63 -9.48 6.78
C THR A 41 -10.02 -8.20 6.21
N LEU A 42 -10.81 -7.49 5.42
CA LEU A 42 -10.53 -6.14 4.93
C LEU A 42 -11.17 -5.12 5.86
N TYR A 43 -10.39 -4.15 6.31
CA TYR A 43 -10.89 -2.97 7.01
C TYR A 43 -10.53 -1.73 6.21
N PHE A 44 -11.50 -0.87 5.96
CA PHE A 44 -11.33 0.38 5.24
C PHE A 44 -11.39 1.55 6.20
N ASP A 45 -10.50 2.52 6.00
CA ASP A 45 -10.53 3.77 6.75
C ASP A 45 -11.80 4.56 6.41
N SER A 46 -12.24 5.41 7.33
CA SER A 46 -13.44 6.23 7.14
C SER A 46 -13.36 7.23 5.99
N SER A 47 -12.15 7.47 5.45
CA SER A 47 -11.91 8.31 4.27
C SER A 47 -12.20 7.61 2.95
N VAL A 48 -12.31 6.28 2.93
CA VAL A 48 -12.60 5.53 1.71
C VAL A 48 -14.06 5.74 1.29
N SER A 49 -14.28 6.05 0.02
CA SER A 49 -15.62 6.22 -0.54
C SER A 49 -16.38 4.90 -0.56
N ALA A 50 -17.68 4.93 -0.27
CA ALA A 50 -18.54 3.74 -0.38
C ALA A 50 -18.66 3.21 -1.82
N PHE A 51 -18.39 4.06 -2.82
CA PHE A 51 -18.41 3.72 -4.25
C PHE A 51 -17.05 3.23 -4.77
N SER A 52 -16.14 2.86 -3.87
CA SER A 52 -14.83 2.33 -4.24
C SER A 52 -14.94 0.89 -4.72
N THR A 53 -14.02 0.50 -5.59
CA THR A 53 -13.90 -0.88 -6.04
C THR A 53 -12.77 -1.56 -5.31
N VAL A 54 -13.00 -2.81 -4.88
CA VAL A 54 -11.94 -3.68 -4.38
C VAL A 54 -11.84 -4.93 -5.25
N ASN A 55 -10.64 -5.25 -5.69
CA ASN A 55 -10.33 -6.46 -6.42
C ASN A 55 -9.29 -7.27 -5.64
N VAL A 56 -9.44 -8.59 -5.62
CA VAL A 56 -8.39 -9.51 -5.17
C VAL A 56 -7.88 -10.26 -6.38
N TYR A 57 -6.56 -10.29 -6.56
CA TYR A 57 -5.90 -10.91 -7.70
C TYR A 57 -5.05 -12.11 -7.30
N ASP A 58 -5.09 -13.16 -8.11
CA ASP A 58 -4.09 -14.23 -8.14
C ASP A 58 -3.00 -13.85 -9.16
N GLY A 59 -1.81 -13.49 -8.69
CA GLY A 59 -0.78 -12.92 -9.56
C GLY A 59 -1.18 -11.56 -10.15
N ALA A 60 -0.80 -11.30 -11.40
CA ALA A 60 -0.89 -9.96 -12.01
C ALA A 60 -2.17 -9.70 -12.82
N GLU A 61 -2.98 -10.72 -13.15
CA GLU A 61 -3.99 -10.57 -14.21
C GLU A 61 -5.37 -11.20 -13.91
N GLU A 62 -5.49 -12.12 -12.96
CA GLU A 62 -6.78 -12.77 -12.67
C GLU A 62 -7.47 -12.16 -11.44
N VAL A 63 -8.59 -11.46 -11.66
CA VAL A 63 -9.49 -11.03 -10.57
C VAL A 63 -10.27 -12.24 -10.06
N ILE A 64 -10.05 -12.62 -8.80
CA ILE A 64 -10.71 -13.76 -8.16
C ILE A 64 -11.85 -13.36 -7.23
N VAL A 65 -11.85 -12.12 -6.74
CA VAL A 65 -12.92 -11.52 -5.92
C VAL A 65 -13.06 -10.05 -6.30
N ARG A 66 -14.30 -9.56 -6.41
CA ARG A 66 -14.61 -8.16 -6.69
C ARG A 66 -15.74 -7.66 -5.79
N PHE A 67 -15.55 -6.46 -5.25
CA PHE A 67 -16.57 -5.70 -4.52
C PHE A 67 -16.75 -4.33 -5.20
N ASP A 68 -17.97 -3.99 -5.59
CA ASP A 68 -18.31 -2.70 -6.20
C ASP A 68 -18.92 -1.69 -5.20
N GLU A 69 -19.27 -2.16 -3.99
CA GLU A 69 -19.75 -1.32 -2.89
C GLU A 69 -19.12 -1.81 -1.58
N LEU A 70 -18.56 -0.88 -0.80
CA LEU A 70 -17.85 -1.20 0.44
C LEU A 70 -18.67 -0.83 1.66
N ALA A 71 -18.74 -1.75 2.61
CA ALA A 71 -19.27 -1.48 3.93
C ALA A 71 -18.20 -0.81 4.81
N ILE A 72 -18.06 0.51 4.65
CA ILE A 72 -17.06 1.33 5.37
C ILE A 72 -17.23 1.17 6.90
N ASN A 73 -16.10 1.19 7.63
CA ASN A 73 -16.03 0.94 9.08
C ASN A 73 -16.51 -0.44 9.54
N THR A 74 -16.72 -1.39 8.62
CA THR A 74 -16.98 -2.79 8.95
C THR A 74 -15.94 -3.69 8.29
N GLY A 75 -15.64 -4.82 8.93
CA GLY A 75 -14.72 -5.80 8.38
C GLY A 75 -15.42 -6.64 7.31
N THR A 76 -14.88 -6.67 6.10
CA THR A 76 -15.33 -7.59 5.04
C THR A 76 -14.46 -8.84 5.06
N ILE A 77 -15.06 -10.00 5.38
CA ILE A 77 -14.35 -11.28 5.35
C ILE A 77 -14.31 -11.79 3.91
N VAL A 78 -13.12 -12.16 3.46
CA VAL A 78 -12.88 -12.80 2.16
C VAL A 78 -12.49 -14.25 2.41
N ASP A 79 -13.35 -15.17 1.98
CA ASP A 79 -13.08 -16.60 1.99
C ASP A 79 -12.19 -16.99 0.79
N MET A 80 -11.06 -17.59 1.10
CA MET A 80 -10.02 -18.04 0.18
C MET A 80 -9.77 -19.54 0.31
N SER A 81 -10.60 -20.29 1.05
CA SER A 81 -10.40 -21.72 1.34
C SER A 81 -10.24 -22.60 0.09
N SER A 82 -10.87 -22.22 -1.02
CA SER A 82 -10.80 -22.91 -2.31
C SER A 82 -9.60 -22.53 -3.19
N ARG A 83 -8.77 -21.59 -2.75
CA ARG A 83 -7.62 -21.08 -3.51
C ARG A 83 -6.33 -21.77 -3.09
N GLU A 84 -5.36 -21.85 -3.98
CA GLU A 84 -4.05 -22.42 -3.68
C GLU A 84 -3.26 -21.52 -2.72
N LYS A 85 -2.24 -22.07 -2.06
CA LYS A 85 -1.29 -21.23 -1.29
C LYS A 85 -0.46 -20.35 -2.24
N GLY A 86 -0.16 -19.13 -1.83
CA GLY A 86 0.55 -18.22 -2.71
C GLY A 86 0.45 -16.75 -2.31
N VAL A 87 0.96 -15.91 -3.20
CA VAL A 87 0.92 -14.45 -3.07
C VAL A 87 -0.28 -13.92 -3.84
N TYR A 88 -1.09 -13.13 -3.15
CA TYR A 88 -2.25 -12.45 -3.72
C TYR A 88 -2.08 -10.93 -3.57
N TYR A 89 -2.88 -10.18 -4.34
CA TYR A 89 -2.88 -8.72 -4.29
C TYR A 89 -4.29 -8.22 -4.03
N VAL A 90 -4.45 -7.35 -3.04
CA VAL A 90 -5.67 -6.60 -2.81
C VAL A 90 -5.48 -5.21 -3.39
N GLU A 91 -6.35 -4.84 -4.33
CA GLU A 91 -6.38 -3.53 -4.94
C GLU A 91 -7.62 -2.79 -4.47
N LEU A 92 -7.45 -1.56 -4.00
CA LEU A 92 -8.50 -0.60 -3.75
C LEU A 92 -8.40 0.53 -4.77
N THR A 93 -9.47 0.77 -5.51
CA THR A 93 -9.61 1.97 -6.35
C THR A 93 -10.66 2.90 -5.74
N THR A 94 -10.24 4.07 -5.29
CA THR A 94 -11.09 5.10 -4.64
C THR A 94 -10.70 6.48 -5.16
N GLU A 95 -11.67 7.33 -5.48
CA GLU A 95 -11.44 8.74 -5.88
C GLU A 95 -10.42 8.96 -7.01
N GLY A 96 -10.21 7.96 -7.88
CA GLY A 96 -9.25 8.01 -8.98
C GLY A 96 -7.83 7.57 -8.60
N GLU A 97 -7.61 7.16 -7.36
CA GLU A 97 -6.36 6.59 -6.87
C GLU A 97 -6.47 5.08 -6.72
N THR A 98 -5.33 4.41 -6.86
CA THR A 98 -5.22 2.95 -6.77
C THR A 98 -4.16 2.58 -5.75
N TYR A 99 -4.56 1.77 -4.78
CA TYR A 99 -3.70 1.26 -3.71
C TYR A 99 -3.63 -0.26 -3.79
N ILE A 100 -2.43 -0.82 -3.72
CA ILE A 100 -2.21 -2.27 -3.80
C ILE A 100 -1.49 -2.76 -2.55
N GLN A 101 -2.03 -3.80 -1.91
CA GLN A 101 -1.39 -4.50 -0.80
C GLN A 101 -1.17 -5.97 -1.15
N THR A 102 0.07 -6.43 -0.99
CA THR A 102 0.44 -7.84 -1.14
C THR A 102 0.09 -8.63 0.12
N ILE A 103 -0.56 -9.78 -0.05
CA ILE A 103 -0.97 -10.67 1.04
C ILE A 103 -0.51 -12.11 0.76
N LEU A 104 -0.24 -12.87 1.82
CA LEU A 104 0.32 -14.23 1.71
C LEU A 104 -0.64 -15.28 2.29
N LYS A 105 -1.04 -16.24 1.45
CA LYS A 105 -1.73 -17.45 1.87
C LYS A 105 -0.72 -18.57 2.12
N THR A 106 -0.77 -19.20 3.31
CA THR A 106 0.25 -20.17 3.73
C THR A 106 -0.16 -21.64 3.61
N GLU A 107 -1.45 -21.95 3.53
CA GLU A 107 -1.99 -23.32 3.53
C GLU A 107 -3.00 -23.54 2.42
#